data_AF-A0A5K1B5N1-F1
#
_entry.id   AF-A0A5K1B5N1-F1
#
_cell.length_a   1.000
_cell.length_b   1.000
_cell.length_c   1.000
_cell.angle_alpha   90.00
_cell.angle_beta   90.00
_cell.angle_gamma   90.00
#
_symmetry.space_group_name_H-M   'P 1'
#
loop_
_entity.id
_entity.type
_entity.pdbx_description
1 polymer ?
#
loop_
_entity_poly.entity_id
_entity_poly.type
_entity_poly.pdbx_seq_one_letter_code
_entity_poly.pdbx_strand_id
1 'polypeptide(L)'
;VFAEVFRVLKPGGVFIVSFSNRMFYDKAISAWRDTSDYGRIQLVVQYFQCVSGFTEPEVLRGMPRKQDDLSPLTWIKRLIGKLNSDPFYAVISYKNVRPIKD
;
A
#
# COMPACT_ATOMS: atom_id res chain seq x y z
N VAL A 1 11.66 5.57 10.54
CA VAL A 1 10.18 5.46 10.54
C VAL A 1 9.72 4.04 10.87
N PHE A 2 10.02 3.02 10.04
CA PHE A 2 9.52 1.65 10.26
C PHE A 2 9.98 1.04 11.59
N ALA A 3 11.24 1.26 11.99
CA ALA A 3 11.75 0.84 13.31
C ALA A 3 11.00 1.51 14.47
N GLU A 4 10.61 2.79 14.33
CA GLU A 4 9.83 3.50 15.35
C GLU A 4 8.40 2.97 15.45
N VAL A 5 7.77 2.65 14.32
CA VAL A 5 6.46 1.98 14.31
C VAL A 5 6.58 0.61 14.97
N PHE A 6 7.60 -0.16 14.63
CA PHE A 6 7.87 -1.46 15.25
C PHE A 6 8.04 -1.35 16.77
N ARG A 7 8.77 -0.34 17.26
CA ARG A 7 9.01 -0.09 18.69
C ARG A 7 7.70 0.09 19.46
N VAL A 8 6.74 0.82 18.90
CA VAL A 8 5.46 1.12 19.58
C VAL A 8 4.38 0.05 19.37
N LEU A 9 4.52 -0.84 18.38
CA LEU A 9 3.57 -1.92 18.16
C LEU A 9 3.62 -2.95 19.29
N LYS A 10 2.44 -3.41 19.71
CA LYS A 10 2.30 -4.60 20.55
C LYS A 10 2.71 -5.85 19.76
N PRO A 11 3.19 -6.93 20.41
CA PRO A 11 3.37 -8.21 19.74
C PRO A 11 2.09 -8.66 19.02
N GLY A 12 2.20 -9.09 17.76
CA GLY A 12 1.07 -9.41 16.89
C GLY A 12 0.35 -8.19 16.29
N GLY A 13 0.78 -6.97 16.59
CA GLY A 13 0.21 -5.75 16.04
C GLY A 13 0.47 -5.60 14.53
N VAL A 14 -0.49 -5.02 13.81
CA VAL A 14 -0.42 -4.82 12.36
C VAL A 14 0.13 -3.44 12.01
N PHE A 15 0.98 -3.38 10.98
CA PHE A 15 1.37 -2.14 10.31
C PHE A 15 0.93 -2.18 8.85
N ILE A 16 0.14 -1.18 8.45
CA ILE A 16 -0.40 -1.04 7.10
C ILE A 16 0.14 0.26 6.52
N VAL A 17 0.82 0.18 5.38
CA VAL A 17 1.24 1.35 4.60
C VAL A 17 0.41 1.39 3.33
N SER A 18 -0.45 2.40 3.21
CA SER A 18 -1.30 2.59 2.03
C SER A 18 -0.94 3.86 1.27
N PHE A 19 -1.06 3.79 -0.06
CA PHE A 19 -0.76 4.91 -0.93
C PHE A 19 -1.49 4.78 -2.28
N SER A 20 -1.61 5.90 -2.99
CA SER A 20 -2.04 5.97 -4.39
C SER A 20 -0.95 6.62 -5.23
N ASN A 21 -1.20 6.78 -6.53
CA ASN A 21 -0.28 7.45 -7.44
C ASN A 21 -0.30 8.98 -7.31
N ARG A 22 -1.20 9.55 -6.51
CA ARG A 22 -1.23 11.00 -6.24
C ARG A 22 -0.17 11.36 -5.20
N MET A 23 0.68 12.31 -5.55
CA MET A 23 1.72 12.83 -4.67
C MET A 23 1.95 14.31 -4.94
N PHE A 24 2.42 15.05 -3.92
CA PHE A 24 2.96 16.38 -4.12
C PHE A 24 4.39 16.25 -4.66
N TYR A 25 4.59 16.56 -5.94
CA TYR A 25 5.85 16.30 -6.64
C TYR A 25 7.07 16.96 -5.97
N ASP A 26 6.92 18.17 -5.45
CA ASP A 26 8.00 18.89 -4.76
C ASP A 26 8.28 18.40 -3.33
N LYS A 27 7.41 17.53 -2.78
CA LYS A 27 7.54 16.97 -1.43
C LYS A 27 7.94 15.50 -1.44
N ALA A 28 7.66 14.79 -2.53
CA ALA A 28 8.04 13.39 -2.67
C ALA A 28 9.55 13.25 -2.91
N ILE A 29 10.18 12.28 -2.24
CA ILE A 29 11.58 11.94 -2.49
C ILE A 29 11.76 11.39 -3.91
N SER A 30 12.94 11.53 -4.50
CA SER A 30 13.25 11.04 -5.86
C SER A 30 12.93 9.54 -6.01
N ALA A 31 13.32 8.74 -5.02
CA ALA A 31 13.04 7.30 -4.98
C ALA A 31 11.55 6.94 -5.03
N TRP A 32 10.64 7.87 -4.70
CA TRP A 32 9.19 7.70 -4.83
C TRP A 32 8.65 8.29 -6.14
N ARG A 33 9.25 9.37 -6.61
CA ARG A 33 8.83 10.08 -7.82
C ARG A 33 9.17 9.30 -9.09
N ASP A 34 10.40 8.83 -9.17
CA ASP A 34 11.01 8.36 -10.42
C ASP A 34 10.83 6.84 -10.64
N THR A 35 9.97 6.22 -9.83
CA THR A 35 9.67 4.79 -9.82
C THR A 35 8.27 4.50 -10.37
N SER A 36 8.11 3.33 -10.97
CA SER A 36 6.78 2.78 -11.28
C SER A 36 6.02 2.42 -10.01
N ASP A 37 4.72 2.15 -10.16
CA ASP A 37 3.85 1.69 -9.07
C ASP A 37 4.40 0.42 -8.42
N TYR A 38 4.90 -0.51 -9.24
CA TYR A 38 5.58 -1.71 -8.76
C TYR A 38 6.82 -1.37 -7.93
N GLY A 39 7.65 -0.43 -8.39
CA GLY A 39 8.84 -0.04 -7.64
C GLY A 39 8.52 0.68 -6.33
N ARG A 40 7.42 1.45 -6.24
CA ARG A 40 6.95 2.04 -4.97
C ARG A 40 6.52 0.96 -3.98
N ILE A 41 5.80 -0.05 -4.46
CA ILE A 41 5.45 -1.23 -3.65
C ILE A 41 6.72 -1.91 -3.13
N GLN A 42 7.68 -2.19 -4.02
CA GLN A 42 8.94 -2.83 -3.64
C GLN A 42 9.74 -2.01 -2.64
N LEU A 43 9.76 -0.69 -2.79
CA LEU A 43 10.42 0.20 -1.83
C LEU A 43 9.82 0.06 -0.42
N VAL A 44 8.48 0.00 -0.33
CA VAL A 44 7.80 -0.20 0.96
C VAL A 44 8.08 -1.60 1.53
N VAL A 45 8.09 -2.64 0.69
CA VAL A 45 8.46 -4.01 1.09
C VAL A 45 9.89 -4.04 1.66
N GLN A 46 10.85 -3.40 0.99
CA GLN A 46 12.23 -3.30 1.45
C GLN A 46 12.33 -2.58 2.81
N TYR A 47 11.55 -1.52 3.03
CA TYR A 47 11.52 -0.85 4.33
C TYR A 47 11.02 -1.74 5.47
N PHE A 48 10.06 -2.64 5.21
CA PHE A 48 9.70 -3.68 6.17
C PHE A 48 10.84 -4.66 6.43
N GLN A 49 11.53 -5.12 5.37
CA GLN A 49 12.65 -6.06 5.47
C GLN A 49 13.88 -5.49 6.18
N CYS A 50 14.06 -4.16 6.17
CA CYS A 50 15.13 -3.49 6.92
C CYS A 50 14.95 -3.55 8.46
N VAL A 51 13.78 -3.97 8.96
CA VAL A 51 13.51 -4.06 10.40
C VAL A 51 13.27 -5.52 10.76
N SER A 52 14.19 -6.11 11.52
CA SER A 52 14.02 -7.46 12.03
C SER A 52 12.79 -7.54 12.95
N GLY A 53 11.96 -8.56 12.72
CA GLY A 53 10.79 -8.84 13.56
C GLY A 53 9.45 -8.56 12.91
N PHE A 54 9.38 -7.91 11.75
CA PHE A 54 8.18 -7.95 10.91
C PHE A 54 8.03 -9.33 10.25
N THR A 55 6.78 -9.74 9.98
CA THR A 55 6.49 -10.90 9.13
C THR A 55 6.75 -10.57 7.66
N GLU A 56 6.72 -11.58 6.80
CA GLU A 56 6.75 -11.38 5.35
C GLU A 56 5.63 -10.40 4.93
N PRO A 57 5.96 -9.29 4.23
CA PRO A 57 4.95 -8.30 3.86
C PRO A 57 3.98 -8.80 2.79
N GLU A 58 2.69 -8.62 3.04
CA GLU A 58 1.62 -8.91 2.08
C GLU A 58 1.30 -7.64 1.27
N VAL A 59 1.21 -7.77 -0.06
CA VAL A 59 0.89 -6.67 -0.97
C VAL A 59 -0.55 -6.78 -1.46
N LEU A 60 -1.36 -5.80 -1.10
CA LEU A 60 -2.70 -5.61 -1.65
C LEU A 60 -2.65 -4.57 -2.78
N ARG A 61 -3.18 -4.95 -3.94
CA ARG A 61 -3.37 -4.05 -5.08
C ARG A 61 -4.87 -3.89 -5.31
N GLY A 62 -5.39 -2.72 -4.95
CA GLY A 62 -6.77 -2.35 -5.15
C GLY A 62 -7.06 -2.15 -6.63
N MET A 63 -7.63 -3.15 -7.28
CA MET A 63 -8.51 -2.91 -8.42
C MET A 63 -9.90 -2.57 -7.86
N PRO A 64 -10.56 -1.48 -8.28
CA PRO A 64 -12.00 -1.48 -8.25
C PRO A 64 -12.47 -2.42 -9.38
N ARG A 65 -12.33 -3.73 -9.21
CA ARG A 65 -13.08 -4.68 -10.02
C ARG A 65 -14.50 -4.66 -9.49
N LYS A 66 -15.23 -3.58 -9.77
CA LYS A 66 -16.68 -3.71 -9.86
C LYS A 66 -16.88 -4.76 -10.96
N GLN A 67 -17.43 -5.91 -10.59
CA GLN A 67 -18.15 -6.74 -11.55
C GLN A 67 -18.97 -5.77 -12.40
N ASP A 68 -18.69 -5.74 -13.69
CA ASP A 68 -19.45 -4.94 -14.64
C ASP A 68 -20.84 -5.56 -14.72
N ASP A 69 -21.72 -5.20 -13.78
CA ASP A 69 -23.15 -5.37 -13.97
C ASP A 69 -23.52 -4.51 -15.18
N LEU A 70 -23.82 -5.19 -16.29
CA LEU A 70 -24.26 -4.65 -17.57
C LEU A 70 -25.66 -4.02 -17.49
N SER A 71 -25.97 -3.32 -16.40
CA SER A 71 -27.23 -2.62 -16.21
C SER A 71 -27.27 -1.33 -17.06
N PRO A 72 -28.43 -0.99 -17.65
CA PRO A 72 -28.70 0.29 -18.28
C PRO A 72 -28.44 1.52 -17.37
N LEU A 73 -28.31 1.36 -16.06
CA LEU A 73 -27.96 2.49 -15.19
C LEU A 73 -26.44 2.74 -15.14
N THR A 74 -25.63 1.72 -15.42
CA THR A 74 -24.17 1.80 -15.39
C THR A 74 -23.61 2.60 -16.59
N TRP A 75 -24.22 2.51 -17.78
CA TRP A 75 -23.77 3.29 -18.95
C TRP A 75 -24.09 4.79 -18.83
N ILE A 76 -25.27 5.15 -18.30
CA ILE A 76 -25.64 6.55 -18.03
C ILE A 76 -24.66 7.15 -17.00
N LYS A 77 -24.31 6.39 -15.95
CA LYS A 77 -23.28 6.81 -14.98
C LYS A 77 -21.88 6.97 -15.59
N ARG A 78 -21.53 6.25 -16.67
CA ARG A 78 -20.25 6.45 -17.39
C ARG A 78 -20.24 7.76 -18.17
N LEU A 79 -21.36 8.12 -18.80
CA LEU A 79 -21.52 9.36 -19.58
C LEU A 79 -21.51 10.62 -18.70
N ILE A 80 -22.01 10.51 -17.46
CA ILE A 80 -22.13 11.65 -16.52
C ILE A 80 -20.85 11.86 -15.69
N GLY A 81 -19.90 10.93 -15.73
CA GLY A 81 -18.58 11.12 -15.13
C GLY A 81 -18.18 9.99 -14.21
N LYS A 82 -17.38 9.05 -14.75
CA LYS A 82 -16.46 8.30 -13.90
C LYS A 82 -15.29 9.22 -13.57
N LEU A 83 -15.28 9.72 -12.34
CA LEU A 83 -14.04 10.11 -11.67
C LEU A 83 -13.12 8.87 -11.72
N ASN A 84 -12.07 8.90 -12.55
CA ASN A 84 -11.03 7.88 -12.55
C ASN A 84 -10.41 7.82 -11.17
N SER A 85 -10.88 6.89 -10.33
CA SER A 85 -10.27 6.61 -9.03
C SER A 85 -8.86 6.10 -9.29
N ASP A 86 -7.86 6.74 -8.68
CA ASP A 86 -6.49 6.24 -8.77
C ASP A 86 -6.39 4.83 -8.19
N PRO A 87 -5.48 3.99 -8.71
CA PRO A 87 -5.20 2.71 -8.11
C PRO A 87 -4.72 2.92 -6.67
N PHE A 88 -5.19 2.03 -5.79
CA PHE A 88 -4.86 2.05 -4.37
C PHE A 88 -3.97 0.85 -4.04
N TYR A 89 -2.89 1.09 -3.33
CA TYR A 89 -1.96 0.05 -2.90
C TYR A 89 -1.88 0.03 -1.38
N ALA A 90 -1.72 -1.16 -0.82
CA ALA A 90 -1.37 -1.32 0.58
C ALA A 90 -0.34 -2.44 0.74
N VAL A 91 0.63 -2.22 1.62
CA VAL A 91 1.57 -3.25 2.07
C VAL A 91 1.35 -3.45 3.57
N ILE A 92 1.16 -4.70 3.96
CA ILE A 92 0.76 -5.10 5.31
C ILE A 92 1.83 -6.01 5.88
N SER A 93 2.25 -5.78 7.12
CA SER A 93 3.05 -6.74 7.87
C SER A 93 2.70 -6.69 9.35
N TYR A 94 3.00 -7.76 10.07
CA TYR A 94 2.70 -7.92 11.48
C TYR A 94 3.99 -7.95 12.29
N LYS A 95 3.96 -7.41 13.51
CA LYS A 95 5.04 -7.60 14.47
C LYS A 95 5.01 -9.03 14.99
N ASN A 96 6.11 -9.77 14.80
CA ASN A 96 6.25 -11.13 15.28
C ASN A 96 5.98 -11.21 16.79
N VAL A 97 5.16 -12.19 17.18
CA VAL A 97 4.80 -12.45 18.57
C VAL A 97 6.01 -13.00 19.33
N ARG A 98 6.92 -13.68 18.64
CA ARG A 98 8.17 -14.20 19.17
C ARG A 98 9.32 -13.27 18.76
N PRO A 99 10.18 -12.83 19.70
CA PRO A 99 11.43 -12.17 19.32
C PRO A 99 12.22 -13.11 18.42
N ILE A 100 12.69 -12.61 17.27
CA ILE A 100 13.69 -13.32 16.49
C ILE A 100 14.93 -13.38 17.37
N LYS A 101 15.36 -14.59 17.75
CA LYS A 101 16.65 -14.77 18.41
C LYS A 101 17.71 -14.76 17.32
N ASP A 102 18.66 -13.84 17.44
CA ASP A 102 19.88 -13.82 16.63
C ASP A 102 20.75 -15.06 16.93
#